data_AF-A0A942CWU4-F1
#
_entry.id   AF-A0A942CWU4-F1
#
_cell.length_a   1.000
_cell.length_b   1.000
_cell.length_c   1.000
_cell.angle_alpha   90.00
_cell.angle_beta   90.00
_cell.angle_gamma   90.00
#
_symmetry.space_group_name_H-M   'P 1'
#
loop_
_entity.id
_entity.type
_entity.pdbx_description
1 polymer ?
#
loop_
_entity_poly.entity_id
_entity_poly.type
_entity_poly.pdbx_seq_one_letter_code
_entity_poly.pdbx_strand_id
1 'polypeptide(L)'
;MKRASMRFWLCVSAALVSAAVLCPVNASQSTNRAASKRFNELTLAGLRPGRDTLEHAQQAYPALRHQDNDRNGFVLHNLCRRSQLFLEMDSTRHIAALRVVASDSSIIAGCTEKGMKLAPLLATGSGLAVSDPAERVVLLYGEPTSRSPSTKNGQPLELLYYAFDWAGPDVPQVMEVVCTVPKDGTPGRVVEITLAAGSL
;
A
#
# COMPACT_ATOMS: atom_id res chain seq x y z
N MET A 1 2.89 -34.45 -53.84
CA MET A 1 2.75 -33.49 -54.97
C MET A 1 2.08 -32.23 -54.39
N LYS A 2 2.57 -30.98 -54.41
CA LYS A 2 3.67 -30.26 -55.06
C LYS A 2 4.25 -29.25 -54.04
N ARG A 3 5.57 -29.03 -54.08
CA ARG A 3 6.30 -27.93 -53.43
C ARG A 3 6.05 -26.63 -54.19
N ALA A 4 6.02 -25.48 -53.50
CA ALA A 4 6.25 -24.17 -54.12
C ALA A 4 7.16 -23.32 -53.23
N SER A 5 8.18 -22.78 -53.87
CA SER A 5 9.35 -22.09 -53.35
C SER A 5 9.55 -20.85 -54.21
N MET A 6 9.74 -19.69 -53.60
CA MET A 6 10.33 -18.45 -54.14
C MET A 6 10.88 -17.70 -52.91
N ARG A 7 12.15 -17.42 -52.64
CA ARG A 7 13.39 -17.08 -53.36
C ARG A 7 13.46 -15.65 -53.97
N PHE A 8 14.25 -14.84 -53.26
CA PHE A 8 14.97 -13.59 -53.62
C PHE A 8 14.09 -12.34 -53.82
N TRP A 9 14.47 -11.15 -53.34
CA TRP A 9 15.56 -10.32 -53.87
C TRP A 9 16.34 -9.54 -52.78
N LEU A 10 17.65 -9.43 -53.01
CA LEU A 10 18.58 -8.51 -52.37
C LEU A 10 18.39 -7.11 -52.97
N CYS A 11 18.38 -6.06 -52.14
CA CYS A 11 18.82 -4.73 -52.54
C CYS A 11 19.67 -4.12 -51.43
N VAL A 12 20.96 -4.02 -51.75
CA VAL A 12 21.98 -3.23 -51.07
C VAL A 12 21.67 -1.75 -51.30
N SER A 13 21.68 -0.94 -50.25
CA SER A 13 22.00 0.48 -50.35
C SER A 13 22.57 0.96 -49.02
N ALA A 14 23.88 1.20 -49.05
CA ALA A 14 24.61 1.92 -48.02
C ALA A 14 24.31 3.41 -48.15
N ALA A 15 23.92 4.04 -47.04
CA ALA A 15 24.04 5.48 -46.87
C ALA A 15 24.47 5.75 -45.41
N LEU A 16 25.77 6.03 -45.27
CA LEU A 16 26.37 6.63 -44.10
C LEU A 16 25.81 8.06 -43.94
N VAL A 17 25.09 8.31 -42.85
CA VAL A 17 24.91 9.66 -42.32
C VAL A 17 25.28 9.65 -40.85
N SER A 18 26.45 10.23 -40.59
CA SER A 18 27.00 10.51 -39.27
C SER A 18 26.12 11.54 -38.56
N ALA A 19 25.25 11.10 -37.65
CA ALA A 19 24.66 11.97 -36.66
C ALA A 19 25.51 11.89 -35.39
N ALA A 20 26.09 13.02 -35.01
CA ALA A 20 26.92 13.19 -33.85
C ALA A 20 26.27 12.60 -32.59
N VAL A 21 26.92 11.60 -32.00
CA VAL A 21 26.62 11.15 -30.63
C VAL A 21 27.14 12.24 -29.70
N LEU A 22 26.32 13.26 -29.47
CA LEU A 22 26.38 14.01 -28.22
C LEU A 22 25.96 13.00 -27.15
N CYS A 23 26.89 12.48 -26.37
CA CYS A 23 26.58 11.77 -25.14
C CYS A 23 26.06 12.80 -24.12
N PRO A 24 24.77 12.82 -23.74
CA PRO A 24 24.43 13.34 -22.43
C PRO A 24 24.87 12.29 -21.41
N VAL A 25 26.08 12.43 -20.90
CA VAL A 25 26.45 11.77 -19.64
C VAL A 25 25.76 12.56 -18.52
N ASN A 26 24.98 11.83 -17.71
CA ASN A 26 24.29 12.22 -16.48
C ASN A 26 22.80 12.59 -16.59
N ALA A 27 21.97 11.59 -16.82
CA ALA A 27 20.57 11.58 -16.37
C ALA A 27 20.21 10.39 -15.46
N SER A 28 21.20 9.73 -14.82
CA SER A 28 20.94 8.55 -13.97
C SER A 28 21.09 8.77 -12.46
N GLN A 29 21.19 10.02 -11.98
CA GLN A 29 21.22 10.31 -10.53
C GLN A 29 19.88 10.76 -9.93
N SER A 30 18.86 11.03 -10.76
CA SER A 30 17.54 11.49 -10.28
C SER A 30 16.61 10.34 -9.87
N THR A 31 16.73 9.16 -10.50
CA THR A 31 15.88 8.00 -10.21
C THR A 31 16.12 7.42 -8.82
N ASN A 32 17.37 7.41 -8.33
CA ASN A 32 17.68 6.86 -7.01
C ASN A 32 17.18 7.72 -5.84
N ARG A 33 17.09 9.05 -5.99
CA ARG A 33 16.50 9.93 -4.95
C ARG A 33 14.97 9.88 -4.94
N ALA A 34 14.34 9.73 -6.09
CA ALA A 34 12.90 9.52 -6.17
C ALA A 34 12.52 8.13 -5.62
N ALA A 35 13.26 7.08 -5.99
CA ALA A 35 13.04 5.73 -5.49
C ALA A 35 13.24 5.64 -3.96
N SER A 36 14.31 6.24 -3.40
CA SER A 36 14.55 6.22 -1.95
C SER A 36 13.52 7.02 -1.14
N LYS A 37 12.95 8.10 -1.70
CA LYS A 37 11.79 8.79 -1.09
C LYS A 37 10.52 7.92 -1.07
N ARG A 38 10.31 7.12 -2.12
CA ARG A 38 9.14 6.24 -2.27
C ARG A 38 9.19 4.99 -1.38
N PHE A 39 10.37 4.56 -0.94
CA PHE A 39 10.48 3.37 -0.07
C PHE A 39 9.76 3.51 1.27
N ASN A 40 9.64 4.73 1.81
CA ASN A 40 8.89 4.97 3.04
C ASN A 40 7.38 5.13 2.79
N GLU A 41 6.93 5.38 1.56
CA GLU A 41 5.50 5.53 1.24
C GLU A 41 4.72 4.21 1.40
N LEU A 42 5.40 3.07 1.30
CA LEU A 42 4.82 1.73 1.22
C LEU A 42 4.95 0.93 2.53
N THR A 43 4.74 1.60 3.66
CA THR A 43 4.63 0.94 4.97
C THR A 43 3.27 1.22 5.58
N LEU A 44 2.76 0.31 6.39
CA LEU A 44 1.58 0.52 7.23
C LEU A 44 1.92 0.09 8.65
N ALA A 45 1.73 0.99 9.62
CA ALA A 45 2.20 0.79 10.99
C ALA A 45 3.70 0.43 11.05
N GLY A 46 4.53 1.02 10.17
CA GLY A 46 5.96 0.75 10.08
C GLY A 46 6.34 -0.66 9.58
N LEU A 47 5.37 -1.47 9.14
CA LEU A 47 5.58 -2.80 8.58
C LEU A 47 5.40 -2.79 7.06
N ARG A 48 6.07 -3.73 6.37
CA ARG A 48 6.08 -3.90 4.91
C ARG A 48 5.61 -5.30 4.53
N PRO A 49 4.43 -5.42 3.93
CA PRO A 49 3.99 -6.64 3.26
C PRO A 49 5.02 -7.12 2.23
N GLY A 50 5.18 -8.43 2.11
CA GLY A 50 6.14 -9.11 1.23
C GLY A 50 7.57 -9.18 1.78
N ARG A 51 7.89 -8.41 2.82
CA ARG A 51 9.27 -8.28 3.32
C ARG A 51 9.42 -8.53 4.81
N ASP A 52 8.55 -7.97 5.64
CA ASP A 52 8.66 -8.15 7.08
C ASP A 52 7.98 -9.46 7.50
N THR A 53 8.54 -10.12 8.53
CA THR A 53 8.06 -11.41 9.05
C THR A 53 7.18 -11.22 10.28
N LEU A 54 6.52 -12.29 10.74
CA LEU A 54 5.77 -12.25 12.00
C LEU A 54 6.67 -11.89 13.19
N GLU A 55 7.89 -12.41 13.23
CA GLU A 55 8.82 -12.20 14.34
C GLU A 55 9.20 -10.71 14.45
N HIS A 56 9.42 -10.06 13.31
CA HIS A 56 9.65 -8.61 13.28
C HIS A 56 8.40 -7.85 13.76
N ALA A 57 7.20 -8.23 13.31
CA ALA A 57 5.97 -7.59 13.76
C ALA A 57 5.71 -7.78 15.27
N GLN A 58 6.00 -8.95 15.83
CA GLN A 58 5.86 -9.22 17.26
C GLN A 58 6.88 -8.45 18.10
N GLN A 59 8.08 -8.22 17.58
CA GLN A 59 9.08 -7.36 18.21
C GLN A 59 8.61 -5.89 18.24
N ALA A 60 8.03 -5.40 17.15
CA ALA A 60 7.47 -4.06 17.07
C ALA A 60 6.19 -3.90 17.92
N TYR A 61 5.38 -4.96 17.99
CA TYR A 61 4.08 -4.99 18.65
C TYR A 61 3.94 -6.21 19.57
N PRO A 62 4.50 -6.17 20.80
CA PRO A 62 4.44 -7.30 21.72
C PRO A 62 3.01 -7.70 22.16
N ALA A 63 2.04 -6.80 21.97
CA ALA A 63 0.62 -7.02 22.26
C ALA A 63 -0.15 -7.65 21.08
N LEU A 64 0.50 -7.93 19.95
CA LEU A 64 -0.10 -8.62 18.82
C LEU A 64 -0.55 -10.02 19.24
N ARG A 65 -1.79 -10.40 18.91
CA ARG A 65 -2.41 -11.69 19.24
C ARG A 65 -2.80 -12.45 18.00
N HIS A 66 -2.85 -13.77 18.09
CA HIS A 66 -3.40 -14.62 17.04
C HIS A 66 -4.92 -14.39 16.94
N GLN A 67 -5.47 -14.45 15.74
CA GLN A 67 -6.91 -14.30 15.50
C GLN A 67 -7.59 -15.68 15.55
N ASP A 68 -8.50 -15.88 16.51
CA ASP A 68 -9.08 -17.21 16.80
C ASP A 68 -9.67 -17.95 15.58
N ASN A 69 -10.15 -17.21 14.58
CA ASN A 69 -10.80 -17.75 13.39
C ASN A 69 -9.90 -17.82 12.14
N ASP A 70 -8.65 -17.37 12.23
CA ASP A 70 -7.72 -17.35 11.10
C ASP A 70 -6.34 -17.85 11.54
N ARG A 71 -5.93 -19.01 11.01
CA ARG A 71 -4.64 -19.63 11.35
C ARG A 71 -3.44 -18.73 11.03
N ASN A 72 -3.57 -17.87 10.03
CA ASN A 72 -2.51 -16.97 9.59
C ASN A 72 -2.79 -15.51 9.96
N GLY A 73 -3.88 -15.25 10.67
CA GLY A 73 -4.32 -13.92 11.06
C GLY A 73 -3.79 -13.51 12.43
N PHE A 74 -3.36 -12.26 12.54
CA PHE A 74 -2.99 -11.64 13.82
C PHE A 74 -3.66 -10.28 13.96
N VAL A 75 -3.96 -9.90 15.20
CA VAL A 75 -4.66 -8.66 15.52
C VAL A 75 -4.02 -7.93 16.69
N LEU A 76 -3.93 -6.61 16.58
CA LEU A 76 -3.57 -5.69 17.64
C LEU A 76 -4.72 -4.70 17.83
N HIS A 77 -5.29 -4.67 19.04
CA HIS A 77 -6.32 -3.70 19.40
C HIS A 77 -5.68 -2.43 19.99
N ASN A 78 -5.81 -1.31 19.27
CA ASN A 78 -5.33 -0.01 19.72
C ASN A 78 -6.49 0.82 20.27
N LEU A 79 -6.90 0.48 21.49
CA LEU A 79 -8.12 1.02 22.11
C LEU A 79 -8.03 2.52 22.40
N CYS A 80 -6.83 3.04 22.69
CA CYS A 80 -6.65 4.48 22.93
C CYS A 80 -6.71 5.33 21.66
N ARG A 81 -6.49 4.74 20.48
CA ARG A 81 -6.63 5.42 19.19
C ARG A 81 -7.83 4.96 18.38
N ARG A 82 -8.70 4.12 18.98
CA ARG A 82 -9.89 3.56 18.32
C ARG A 82 -9.55 2.94 16.97
N SER A 83 -8.51 2.14 16.93
CA SER A 83 -8.11 1.45 15.71
C SER A 83 -7.65 0.02 15.99
N GLN A 84 -7.63 -0.80 14.96
CA GLN A 84 -7.14 -2.17 15.02
C GLN A 84 -6.19 -2.40 13.85
N LEU A 85 -5.09 -3.10 14.10
CA LEU A 85 -4.16 -3.57 13.08
C LEU A 85 -4.37 -5.07 12.91
N PHE A 86 -4.59 -5.50 11.68
CA PHE A 86 -4.69 -6.88 11.24
C PHE A 86 -3.50 -7.22 10.35
N LEU A 87 -2.91 -8.39 10.58
CA LEU A 87 -1.84 -8.96 9.79
C LEU A 87 -2.34 -10.29 9.21
N GLU A 88 -2.11 -10.49 7.92
CA GLU A 88 -2.27 -11.78 7.27
C GLU A 88 -0.89 -12.30 6.86
N MET A 89 -0.59 -13.54 7.23
CA MET A 89 0.69 -14.18 6.91
C MET A 89 0.55 -15.10 5.69
N ASP A 90 1.56 -15.13 4.85
CA ASP A 90 1.69 -16.13 3.79
C ASP A 90 2.17 -17.49 4.33
N SER A 91 2.32 -18.48 3.43
CA SER A 91 2.85 -19.80 3.79
C SER A 91 4.32 -19.79 4.22
N THR A 92 5.07 -18.73 3.92
CA THR A 92 6.49 -18.58 4.23
C THR A 92 6.74 -17.74 5.48
N ARG A 93 5.67 -17.35 6.20
CA ARG A 93 5.70 -16.53 7.42
C ARG A 93 6.15 -15.08 7.16
N HIS A 94 6.01 -14.61 5.93
CA HIS A 94 6.07 -13.18 5.60
C HIS A 94 4.66 -12.57 5.65
N ILE A 95 4.60 -11.28 5.99
CA ILE A 95 3.33 -10.55 6.01
C ILE A 95 2.83 -10.44 4.56
N ALA A 96 1.71 -11.08 4.23
CA ALA A 96 1.07 -10.97 2.93
C ALA A 96 0.29 -9.65 2.81
N ALA A 97 -0.45 -9.31 3.86
CA ALA A 97 -1.26 -8.09 3.92
C ALA A 97 -1.29 -7.49 5.32
N LEU A 98 -1.41 -6.17 5.36
CA LEU A 98 -1.68 -5.37 6.54
C LEU A 98 -2.98 -4.63 6.35
N ARG A 99 -3.77 -4.55 7.41
CA ARG A 99 -4.98 -3.75 7.40
C ARG A 99 -5.15 -3.00 8.71
N VAL A 100 -5.38 -1.69 8.62
CA VAL A 100 -5.75 -0.86 9.77
C VAL A 100 -7.20 -0.42 9.61
N VAL A 101 -8.02 -0.70 10.62
CA VAL A 101 -9.46 -0.38 10.61
C VAL A 101 -9.78 0.56 11.77
N ALA A 102 -10.63 1.56 11.51
CA ALA A 102 -11.26 2.33 12.57
C ALA A 102 -12.17 1.43 13.42
N SER A 103 -12.06 1.56 14.73
CA SER A 103 -12.83 0.75 15.69
C SER A 103 -13.92 1.58 16.35
N ASP A 104 -15.13 1.02 16.35
CA ASP A 104 -16.26 1.56 17.11
C ASP A 104 -16.21 1.20 18.60
N SER A 105 -15.19 0.45 19.03
CA SER A 105 -15.01 0.12 20.44
C SER A 105 -14.89 1.39 21.29
N SER A 106 -15.58 1.40 22.44
CA SER A 106 -15.45 2.46 23.44
C SER A 106 -14.00 2.53 23.94
N ILE A 107 -13.49 3.75 24.11
CA ILE A 107 -12.19 3.98 24.74
C ILE A 107 -12.24 3.38 26.15
N ILE A 108 -11.29 2.51 26.49
CA ILE A 108 -11.20 1.96 27.85
C ILE A 108 -10.87 3.10 28.83
N ALA A 109 -11.55 3.11 29.98
CA ALA A 109 -11.20 3.96 31.11
C ALA A 109 -9.73 3.72 31.49
N GLY A 110 -8.85 4.67 31.15
CA GLY A 110 -7.39 4.51 31.33
C GLY A 110 -6.54 5.07 30.20
N CYS A 111 -7.14 5.42 29.05
CA CYS A 111 -6.44 6.16 28.00
C CYS A 111 -6.21 7.62 28.43
N THR A 112 -5.17 7.84 29.23
CA THR A 112 -4.65 9.17 29.55
C THR A 112 -3.94 9.76 28.33
N GLU A 113 -3.67 11.07 28.32
CA GLU A 113 -2.83 11.69 27.26
C GLU A 113 -1.48 10.99 27.10
N LYS A 114 -0.88 10.55 28.21
CA LYS A 114 0.34 9.74 28.21
C LYS A 114 0.12 8.39 27.53
N GLY A 115 -1.02 7.74 27.80
CA GLY A 115 -1.45 6.52 27.12
C GLY A 115 -1.63 6.72 25.61
N MET A 116 -2.20 7.84 25.17
CA MET A 116 -2.32 8.16 23.73
C MET A 116 -0.98 8.41 23.04
N LYS A 117 -0.02 9.03 23.75
CA LYS A 117 1.34 9.25 23.23
C LYS A 117 2.12 7.94 23.10
N LEU A 118 1.90 6.99 24.00
CA LEU A 118 2.52 5.67 23.97
C LEU A 118 1.81 4.70 23.03
N ALA A 119 0.52 4.92 22.76
CA ALA A 119 -0.24 4.09 21.84
C ALA A 119 0.32 4.22 20.42
N PRO A 120 0.64 3.10 19.75
CA PRO A 120 1.32 3.13 18.47
C PRO A 120 0.48 3.90 17.45
N LEU A 121 1.11 4.79 16.70
CA LEU A 121 0.44 5.45 15.59
C LEU A 121 0.36 4.46 14.42
N LEU A 122 -0.85 3.95 14.16
CA LEU A 122 -1.13 3.06 13.04
C LEU A 122 -1.42 3.91 11.80
N ALA A 123 -0.36 4.33 11.13
CA ALA A 123 -0.42 5.15 9.93
C ALA A 123 0.43 4.55 8.82
N THR A 124 0.18 4.96 7.58
CA THR A 124 1.11 4.71 6.48
C THR A 124 2.41 5.46 6.70
N GLY A 125 3.47 5.11 5.98
CA GLY A 125 4.73 5.86 6.10
C GLY A 125 4.68 7.30 5.56
N SER A 126 3.64 7.65 4.78
CA SER A 126 3.31 9.06 4.44
C SER A 126 2.46 9.75 5.50
N GLY A 127 2.13 9.07 6.59
CA GLY A 127 1.34 9.61 7.69
C GLY A 127 -0.16 9.72 7.41
N LEU A 128 -0.71 8.85 6.56
CA LEU A 128 -2.16 8.66 6.44
C LEU A 128 -2.62 7.70 7.54
N ALA A 129 -3.58 8.11 8.35
CA ALA A 129 -4.17 7.27 9.39
C ALA A 129 -5.67 7.09 9.20
N VAL A 130 -6.25 6.07 9.84
CA VAL A 130 -7.71 5.98 9.96
C VAL A 130 -8.26 7.20 10.70
N SER A 131 -9.49 7.59 10.37
CA SER A 131 -10.16 8.83 10.75
C SER A 131 -9.63 10.11 10.08
N ASP A 132 -8.55 10.06 9.29
CA ASP A 132 -8.13 11.22 8.50
C ASP A 132 -9.22 11.60 7.47
N PRO A 133 -9.30 12.88 7.04
CA PRO A 133 -10.18 13.27 5.95
C PRO A 133 -9.85 12.52 4.66
N ALA A 134 -10.87 12.07 3.92
CA ALA A 134 -10.70 11.34 2.66
C ALA A 134 -9.90 12.14 1.62
N GLU A 135 -10.05 13.47 1.60
CA GLU A 135 -9.29 14.37 0.71
C GLU A 135 -7.78 14.31 0.97
N ARG A 136 -7.35 13.98 2.20
CA ARG A 136 -5.94 13.83 2.56
C ARG A 136 -5.29 12.67 1.80
N VAL A 137 -6.05 11.64 1.45
CA VAL A 137 -5.56 10.50 0.67
C VAL A 137 -5.05 10.98 -0.69
N VAL A 138 -5.85 11.80 -1.39
CA VAL A 138 -5.48 12.37 -2.69
C VAL A 138 -4.32 13.36 -2.57
N LEU A 139 -4.27 14.14 -1.49
CA LEU A 139 -3.13 15.04 -1.23
C LEU A 139 -1.81 14.29 -1.03
N LEU A 140 -1.85 13.12 -0.40
CA LEU A 140 -0.65 12.33 -0.11
C LEU A 140 -0.22 11.44 -1.28
N TYR A 141 -1.19 10.84 -1.98
CA TYR A 141 -0.92 9.78 -2.96
C TYR A 141 -1.31 10.13 -4.40
N GLY A 142 -1.93 11.29 -4.62
CA GLY A 142 -2.48 11.68 -5.91
C GLY A 142 -3.82 10.97 -6.21
N GLU A 143 -4.24 11.04 -7.47
CA GLU A 143 -5.46 10.38 -7.92
C GLU A 143 -5.30 8.85 -7.86
N PRO A 144 -6.31 8.12 -7.34
CA PRO A 144 -6.28 6.67 -7.30
C PRO A 144 -6.37 6.08 -8.72
N THR A 145 -5.84 4.87 -8.88
CA THR A 145 -5.96 4.08 -10.10
C THR A 145 -7.43 3.79 -10.43
N SER A 146 -8.25 3.56 -9.40
CA SER A 146 -9.70 3.45 -9.55
C SER A 146 -10.45 3.89 -8.30
N ARG A 147 -11.71 4.30 -8.50
CA ARG A 147 -12.68 4.60 -7.43
C ARG A 147 -13.90 3.73 -7.63
N SER A 148 -14.41 3.14 -6.56
CA SER A 148 -15.59 2.27 -6.64
C SER A 148 -16.49 2.40 -5.40
N PRO A 149 -17.81 2.30 -5.56
CA PRO A 149 -18.71 2.18 -4.41
C PRO A 149 -18.39 0.91 -3.62
N SER A 150 -18.45 1.01 -2.29
CA SER A 150 -18.29 -0.11 -1.36
C SER A 150 -19.38 -0.05 -0.29
N THR A 151 -19.59 -1.16 0.43
CA THR A 151 -20.51 -1.19 1.57
C THR A 151 -19.95 -2.04 2.69
N LYS A 152 -20.17 -1.60 3.93
CA LYS A 152 -19.83 -2.38 5.13
C LYS A 152 -20.98 -2.23 6.12
N ASN A 153 -21.58 -3.35 6.53
CA ASN A 153 -22.73 -3.37 7.44
C ASN A 153 -23.88 -2.46 6.97
N GLY A 154 -24.14 -2.39 5.66
CA GLY A 154 -25.18 -1.55 5.07
C GLY A 154 -24.85 -0.06 4.97
N GLN A 155 -23.69 0.39 5.48
CA GLN A 155 -23.24 1.77 5.29
C GLN A 155 -22.56 1.93 3.92
N PRO A 156 -22.95 2.94 3.11
CA PRO A 156 -22.27 3.24 1.86
C PRO A 156 -20.89 3.85 2.12
N LEU A 157 -19.89 3.33 1.41
CA LEU A 157 -18.50 3.71 1.48
C LEU A 157 -17.96 3.92 0.05
N GLU A 158 -16.78 4.52 -0.04
CA GLU A 158 -16.01 4.62 -1.28
C GLU A 158 -14.68 3.88 -1.09
N LEU A 159 -14.33 3.03 -2.05
CA LEU A 159 -13.02 2.39 -2.14
C LEU A 159 -12.16 3.16 -3.14
N LEU A 160 -11.00 3.61 -2.66
CA LEU A 160 -9.91 4.18 -3.47
C LEU A 160 -8.82 3.13 -3.62
N TYR A 161 -8.53 2.72 -4.84
CA TYR A 161 -7.53 1.69 -5.14
C TYR A 161 -6.30 2.33 -5.80
N TYR A 162 -5.13 2.03 -5.25
CA TYR A 162 -3.83 2.50 -5.73
C TYR A 162 -2.96 1.30 -6.10
N ALA A 163 -2.61 1.19 -7.38
CA ALA A 163 -1.62 0.23 -7.85
C ALA A 163 -0.22 0.83 -7.83
N PHE A 164 0.75 0.08 -7.34
CA PHE A 164 2.15 0.46 -7.30
C PHE A 164 2.98 -0.35 -8.30
N ASP A 165 2.53 -0.46 -9.55
CA ASP A 165 3.19 -1.25 -10.61
C ASP A 165 4.64 -0.82 -10.91
N TRP A 166 5.02 0.39 -10.49
CA TRP A 166 6.39 0.90 -10.58
C TRP A 166 7.32 0.31 -9.50
N ALA A 167 6.75 -0.31 -8.50
CA ALA A 167 7.40 -0.75 -7.29
C ALA A 167 7.79 -2.23 -7.47
N GLY A 168 9.08 -2.55 -7.27
CA GLY A 168 9.59 -3.92 -7.48
C GLY A 168 8.88 -4.95 -6.60
N PRO A 169 9.11 -6.26 -6.82
CA PRO A 169 8.39 -7.32 -6.10
C PRO A 169 8.60 -7.29 -4.57
N ASP A 170 9.65 -6.62 -4.10
CA ASP A 170 10.02 -6.52 -2.68
C ASP A 170 9.24 -5.43 -1.90
N VAL A 171 8.22 -4.83 -2.52
CA VAL A 171 7.36 -3.82 -1.89
C VAL A 171 5.88 -4.10 -2.18
N PRO A 172 4.97 -3.60 -1.32
CA PRO A 172 3.53 -3.72 -1.54
C PRO A 172 3.12 -3.27 -2.94
N GLN A 173 2.29 -4.09 -3.58
CA GLN A 173 1.87 -3.86 -4.96
C GLN A 173 0.57 -3.06 -5.01
N VAL A 174 -0.23 -3.10 -3.94
CA VAL A 174 -1.52 -2.43 -3.89
C VAL A 174 -1.78 -1.79 -2.52
N MET A 175 -2.43 -0.62 -2.54
CA MET A 175 -3.06 -0.02 -1.38
C MET A 175 -4.52 0.25 -1.66
N GLU A 176 -5.36 -0.17 -0.73
CA GLU A 176 -6.79 0.11 -0.73
C GLU A 176 -7.11 1.03 0.44
N VAL A 177 -7.83 2.11 0.17
CA VAL A 177 -8.31 3.03 1.20
C VAL A 177 -9.82 3.10 1.11
N VAL A 178 -10.50 2.69 2.18
CA VAL A 178 -11.94 2.78 2.27
C VAL A 178 -12.31 4.02 3.06
N CYS A 179 -13.20 4.83 2.50
CA CYS A 179 -13.64 6.10 3.05
C CYS A 179 -15.16 6.12 3.25
N THR A 180 -15.63 6.84 4.25
CA THR A 180 -17.05 7.25 4.28
C THR A 180 -17.32 8.25 3.17
N VAL A 181 -18.52 8.19 2.60
CA VAL A 181 -18.98 9.18 1.62
C VAL A 181 -19.30 10.49 2.34
N PRO A 182 -18.94 11.66 1.77
CA PRO A 182 -19.35 12.95 2.30
C PRO A 182 -20.87 13.03 2.49
N LYS A 183 -21.32 13.58 3.62
CA LYS A 183 -22.75 13.69 3.94
C LYS A 183 -23.03 14.98 4.69
N ASP A 184 -24.07 15.71 4.27
CA ASP A 184 -24.55 16.93 4.92
C ASP A 184 -23.43 17.97 5.18
N GLY A 185 -22.53 18.16 4.21
CA GLY A 185 -21.39 19.08 4.32
C GLY A 185 -20.23 18.57 5.19
N THR A 186 -20.34 17.38 5.77
CA THR A 186 -19.24 16.72 6.48
C THR A 186 -18.37 15.96 5.48
N PRO A 187 -17.05 16.21 5.44
CA PRO A 187 -16.15 15.48 4.54
C PRO A 187 -16.08 14.00 4.92
N GLY A 188 -15.87 13.15 3.91
CA GLY A 188 -15.58 11.74 4.10
C GLY A 188 -14.33 11.52 4.96
N ARG A 189 -14.25 10.36 5.61
CA ARG A 189 -13.12 9.96 6.45
C ARG A 189 -12.64 8.56 6.11
N VAL A 190 -11.34 8.36 6.23
CA VAL A 190 -10.73 7.04 6.09
C VAL A 190 -11.20 6.13 7.22
N VAL A 191 -11.76 4.97 6.89
CA VAL A 191 -12.21 3.96 7.86
C VAL A 191 -11.38 2.69 7.81
N GLU A 192 -10.71 2.43 6.69
CA GLU A 192 -9.88 1.25 6.50
C GLU A 192 -8.73 1.59 5.54
N ILE A 193 -7.54 1.12 5.86
CA ILE A 193 -6.37 1.16 4.99
C ILE A 193 -5.83 -0.26 4.91
N THR A 194 -5.72 -0.78 3.70
CA THR A 194 -5.11 -2.09 3.43
C THR A 194 -3.89 -1.89 2.55
N LEU A 195 -2.81 -2.56 2.89
CA LEU A 195 -1.57 -2.59 2.12
C LEU A 195 -1.19 -4.06 1.94
N ALA A 196 -1.06 -4.51 0.69
CA ALA A 196 -0.80 -5.91 0.39
C ALA A 196 0.37 -6.08 -0.58
N ALA A 197 1.14 -7.15 -0.35
CA ALA A 197 2.05 -7.65 -1.36
C ALA A 197 1.22 -8.22 -2.52
N GLY A 198 1.72 -8.09 -3.75
CA GLY A 198 1.09 -8.76 -4.88
C GLY A 198 1.14 -10.26 -4.67
N SER A 199 0.07 -10.96 -5.04
CA SER A 199 0.09 -12.42 -5.10
C SER A 199 1.21 -12.87 -6.05
N LEU A 200 2.24 -13.52 -5.50
CA LEU A 200 3.22 -14.28 -6.29
C LEU A 200 2.55 -15.49 -6.96
#